data_AF-A0A6F8XJB7-F1
#
_entry.id   AF-A0A6F8XJB7-F1
#
_cell.length_a   1.000
_cell.length_b   1.000
_cell.length_c   1.000
_cell.angle_alpha   90.00
_cell.angle_beta   90.00
_cell.angle_gamma   90.00
#
_symmetry.space_group_name_H-M   'P 1'
#
loop_
_entity.id
_entity.type
_entity.pdbx_description
1 polymer ?
#
loop_
_entity_poly.entity_id
_entity_poly.type
_entity_poly.pdbx_seq_one_letter_code
_entity_poly.pdbx_strand_id
1 'polypeptide(L)'
;MPLTPADVHNVAFKKPPIGKRGYDEEEVDAFLDEVERELARLIEENNELRAQVERGGGGRGGAPAGPGADPRLAAELNDMKAQLDRVQRDKAAAEQAARAMQAELESVRSQGGPVVGGDGEQQALRVLMMAQRTADDHVADARREADKLLSDARSKAEEVTREARAKADALERDARQRHQEAMGGLDAKRTALQKHIEELKQFEREYRTRLKAYLESQLRDLDGRGQGLEAEMNRADGNRVQSGSGGLATAGLAGSYGGGRSGALESGR
;
A
#
# COMPACT_ATOMS: atom_id res chain seq x y z
N MET A 1 -5.38 -0.62 -30.72
CA MET A 1 -5.78 -1.88 -30.06
C MET A 1 -4.65 -2.87 -30.26
N PRO A 2 -4.14 -3.56 -29.23
CA PRO A 2 -3.08 -4.54 -29.44
C PRO A 2 -3.68 -5.79 -30.10
N LEU A 3 -2.85 -6.49 -30.88
CA LEU A 3 -3.21 -7.71 -31.62
C LEU A 3 -3.79 -8.77 -30.69
N THR A 4 -4.87 -9.44 -31.12
CA THR A 4 -5.42 -10.62 -30.44
C THR A 4 -4.86 -11.91 -31.04
N PRO A 5 -4.89 -13.05 -30.31
CA PRO A 5 -4.51 -14.35 -30.86
C PRO A 5 -5.29 -14.69 -32.15
N ALA A 6 -6.58 -14.33 -32.17
CA ALA A 6 -7.42 -14.48 -33.36
C ALA A 6 -6.97 -13.59 -34.53
N ASP A 7 -6.37 -12.42 -34.27
CA ASP A 7 -5.80 -11.59 -35.33
C ASP A 7 -4.55 -12.24 -35.93
N VAL A 8 -3.71 -12.90 -35.10
CA VAL A 8 -2.51 -13.62 -35.57
C VAL A 8 -2.89 -14.82 -36.43
N HIS A 9 -3.91 -15.59 -36.02
CA HIS A 9 -4.42 -16.74 -36.77
C HIS A 9 -5.01 -16.36 -38.15
N ASN A 10 -5.60 -15.16 -38.26
CA ASN A 10 -6.26 -14.69 -39.48
C ASN A 10 -5.34 -13.86 -40.40
N VAL A 11 -4.06 -13.72 -40.07
CA VAL A 11 -3.11 -12.96 -40.90
C VAL A 11 -2.78 -13.75 -42.18
N ALA A 12 -3.07 -13.16 -43.33
CA ALA A 12 -2.67 -13.68 -44.63
C ALA A 12 -1.56 -12.83 -45.25
N PHE A 13 -0.39 -13.44 -45.50
CA PHE A 13 0.71 -12.78 -46.18
C PHE A 13 0.56 -12.83 -47.71
N LYS A 14 0.98 -11.77 -48.40
CA LYS A 14 0.97 -11.71 -49.87
C LYS A 14 2.11 -12.59 -50.43
N LYS A 15 1.82 -13.38 -51.46
CA LYS A 15 2.85 -14.17 -52.15
C LYS A 15 3.96 -13.26 -52.72
N PRO A 16 5.23 -13.68 -52.65
CA PRO A 16 6.33 -12.91 -53.22
C PRO A 16 6.12 -12.65 -54.71
N PRO A 17 6.46 -11.45 -55.23
CA PRO A 17 6.41 -11.18 -56.65
C PRO A 17 7.35 -12.11 -57.42
N ILE A 18 6.91 -12.52 -58.62
CA ILE A 18 7.58 -13.54 -59.46
C ILE A 18 9.08 -13.25 -59.57
N GLY A 19 9.91 -14.22 -59.19
CA GLY A 19 11.38 -14.12 -59.25
C GLY A 19 12.06 -13.69 -57.95
N LYS A 20 11.31 -13.38 -56.88
CA LYS A 20 11.86 -13.18 -55.53
C LYS A 20 11.55 -14.39 -54.63
N ARG A 21 12.55 -14.83 -53.86
CA ARG A 21 12.36 -15.86 -52.83
C ARG A 21 11.59 -15.27 -51.65
N GLY A 22 10.55 -15.97 -51.21
CA GLY A 22 9.82 -15.68 -49.98
C GLY A 22 10.35 -16.49 -48.80
N TYR A 23 9.74 -16.27 -47.65
CA TYR A 23 9.85 -17.18 -46.51
C TYR A 23 9.15 -18.50 -46.83
N ASP A 24 9.59 -19.57 -46.18
CA ASP A 24 8.93 -20.87 -46.26
C ASP A 24 7.56 -20.78 -45.57
N GLU A 25 6.49 -21.20 -46.26
CA GLU A 25 5.13 -21.12 -45.73
C GLU A 25 4.99 -22.01 -44.48
N GLU A 26 5.62 -23.19 -44.47
CA GLU A 26 5.54 -24.13 -43.33
C GLU A 26 6.28 -23.62 -42.08
N GLU A 27 7.43 -22.95 -42.27
CA GLU A 27 8.20 -22.36 -41.17
C GLU A 27 7.50 -21.13 -40.60
N VAL A 28 6.87 -20.33 -41.46
CA VAL A 28 6.08 -19.16 -41.04
C VAL A 28 4.83 -19.60 -40.27
N ASP A 29 4.10 -20.61 -40.77
CA ASP A 29 2.92 -21.12 -40.09
C ASP A 29 3.26 -21.71 -38.71
N ALA A 30 4.35 -22.49 -38.60
CA ALA A 30 4.82 -23.02 -37.32
C ALA A 30 5.22 -21.92 -36.32
N PHE A 31 5.82 -20.82 -36.80
CA PHE A 31 6.16 -19.67 -35.96
C PHE A 31 4.91 -18.89 -35.51
N LEU A 32 3.91 -18.74 -36.38
CA LEU A 32 2.65 -18.09 -36.02
C LEU A 32 1.88 -18.90 -34.95
N ASP A 33 1.91 -20.24 -35.02
CA ASP A 33 1.33 -21.12 -34.00
C ASP A 33 1.99 -20.93 -32.62
N GLU A 34 3.31 -20.73 -32.58
CA GLU A 34 4.06 -20.45 -31.35
C GLU A 34 3.71 -19.06 -30.79
N VAL A 35 3.63 -18.05 -31.66
CA VAL A 35 3.24 -16.67 -31.30
C VAL A 35 1.80 -16.62 -30.79
N GLU A 36 0.87 -17.32 -31.43
CA GLU A 36 -0.53 -17.40 -30.99
C GLU A 36 -0.63 -17.98 -29.58
N ARG A 37 0.11 -19.08 -29.33
CA ARG A 37 0.13 -19.76 -28.03
C ARG A 37 0.69 -18.89 -26.91
N GLU A 38 1.82 -18.23 -27.14
CA GLU A 38 2.42 -17.33 -26.15
C GLU A 38 1.59 -16.06 -25.93
N LEU A 39 0.95 -15.54 -26.99
CA LEU A 39 0.05 -14.39 -26.84
C LEU A 39 -1.19 -14.75 -26.02
N ALA A 40 -1.78 -15.93 -26.24
CA ALA A 40 -2.89 -16.42 -25.42
C ALA A 40 -2.48 -16.60 -23.95
N ARG A 41 -1.32 -17.21 -23.70
CA ARG A 41 -0.74 -17.38 -22.37
C ARG A 41 -0.50 -16.04 -21.67
N LEU A 42 0.11 -15.08 -22.35
CA LEU A 42 0.37 -13.75 -21.79
C LEU A 42 -0.92 -13.00 -21.44
N ILE A 43 -1.97 -13.15 -22.26
CA ILE A 43 -3.28 -12.54 -21.99
C ILE A 43 -3.92 -13.19 -20.77
N GLU A 44 -3.87 -14.52 -20.66
CA GLU A 44 -4.40 -15.27 -19.52
C GLU A 44 -3.66 -14.92 -18.22
N GLU A 45 -2.32 -14.89 -18.26
CA GLU A 45 -1.49 -14.47 -17.13
C GLU A 45 -1.74 -13.00 -16.74
N ASN A 46 -1.92 -12.09 -17.73
CA ASN A 46 -2.28 -10.70 -17.43
C ASN A 46 -3.65 -10.60 -16.77
N ASN A 47 -4.62 -11.39 -17.22
CA ASN A 47 -5.96 -11.45 -16.64
C ASN A 47 -5.94 -12.05 -15.23
N GLU A 48 -5.15 -13.11 -15.00
CA GLU A 48 -4.95 -13.69 -13.68
C GLU A 48 -4.26 -12.72 -12.72
N LEU A 49 -3.19 -12.05 -13.15
CA LEU A 49 -2.50 -11.03 -12.36
C LEU A 49 -3.42 -9.86 -12.02
N ARG A 50 -4.24 -9.39 -12.98
CA ARG A 50 -5.28 -8.37 -12.72
C ARG A 50 -6.31 -8.87 -11.71
N ALA A 51 -6.80 -10.09 -11.85
CA ALA A 51 -7.74 -10.70 -10.92
C ALA A 51 -7.13 -10.99 -9.53
N GLN A 52 -5.81 -11.21 -9.45
CA GLN A 52 -5.07 -11.34 -8.19
C GLN A 52 -4.88 -9.98 -7.52
N VAL A 53 -4.64 -8.91 -8.28
CA VAL A 53 -4.63 -7.54 -7.75
C VAL A 53 -6.00 -7.15 -7.22
N GLU A 54 -7.09 -7.52 -7.91
CA GLU A 54 -8.46 -7.30 -7.42
C GLU A 54 -8.79 -8.15 -6.19
N ARG A 55 -8.45 -9.45 -6.18
CA ARG A 55 -8.67 -10.34 -5.03
C ARG A 55 -7.80 -9.98 -3.82
N GLY A 56 -6.54 -9.63 -4.04
CA GLY A 56 -5.62 -9.14 -3.02
C GLY A 56 -6.01 -7.76 -2.47
N GLY A 57 -6.70 -6.95 -3.28
CA GLY A 57 -7.28 -5.66 -2.88
C GLY A 57 -8.58 -5.76 -2.08
N GLY A 58 -9.27 -6.91 -2.09
CA GLY A 58 -10.59 -7.09 -1.45
C GLY A 58 -10.56 -7.65 -0.01
N GLY A 59 -9.43 -8.13 0.49
CA GLY A 59 -9.36 -8.98 1.69
C GLY A 59 -8.85 -8.33 2.99
N ARG A 60 -8.43 -7.07 2.99
CA ARG A 60 -8.03 -6.34 4.20
C ARG A 60 -8.82 -5.05 4.30
N GLY A 61 -9.65 -4.98 5.33
CA GLY A 61 -10.55 -3.87 5.57
C GLY A 61 -9.86 -2.51 5.50
N GLY A 62 -10.56 -1.56 4.88
CA GLY A 62 -10.39 -0.14 5.16
C GLY A 62 -8.97 0.40 5.06
N ALA A 63 -8.33 0.25 3.91
CA ALA A 63 -7.29 1.17 3.49
C ALA A 63 -7.65 1.61 2.06
N PRO A 64 -7.78 2.92 1.80
CA PRO A 64 -8.15 3.39 0.46
C PRO A 64 -7.09 2.93 -0.52
N ALA A 65 -7.51 2.75 -1.78
CA ALA A 65 -6.63 2.79 -2.94
C ALA A 65 -5.43 3.72 -2.65
N GLY A 66 -4.21 3.30 -2.97
CA GLY A 66 -3.04 4.18 -2.87
C GLY A 66 -3.44 5.57 -3.37
N PRO A 67 -3.37 6.62 -2.53
CA PRO A 67 -4.11 7.86 -2.79
C PRO A 67 -3.40 8.58 -3.93
N GLY A 68 -3.87 8.37 -5.16
CA GLY A 68 -3.21 8.92 -6.34
C GLY A 68 -4.01 8.77 -7.63
N ALA A 69 -4.75 7.68 -7.83
CA ALA A 69 -5.74 7.62 -8.91
C ALA A 69 -7.03 8.29 -8.43
N ASP A 70 -7.01 9.61 -8.31
CA ASP A 70 -8.22 10.40 -8.10
C ASP A 70 -9.24 9.99 -9.16
N PRO A 71 -10.45 9.51 -8.81
CA PRO A 71 -11.45 9.07 -9.78
C PRO A 71 -11.84 10.19 -10.76
N ARG A 72 -11.64 11.45 -10.34
CA ARG A 72 -11.75 12.63 -11.20
C ARG A 72 -10.65 12.71 -12.26
N LEU A 73 -9.40 12.47 -11.87
CA LEU A 73 -8.27 12.40 -12.82
C LEU A 73 -8.42 11.22 -13.79
N ALA A 74 -8.94 10.08 -13.32
CA ALA A 74 -9.25 8.96 -14.18
C ALA A 74 -10.38 9.28 -15.18
N ALA A 75 -11.43 9.99 -14.76
CA ALA A 75 -12.49 10.46 -15.64
C ALA A 75 -11.98 11.49 -16.67
N GLU A 76 -11.20 12.48 -16.22
CA GLU A 76 -10.60 13.50 -17.10
C GLU A 76 -9.65 12.89 -18.14
N LEU A 77 -8.86 11.87 -17.78
CA LEU A 77 -7.99 11.14 -18.72
C LEU A 77 -8.81 10.36 -19.76
N ASN A 78 -9.93 9.77 -19.36
CA ASN A 78 -10.83 9.07 -20.28
C ASN A 78 -11.52 10.05 -21.24
N ASP A 79 -11.94 11.22 -20.75
CA ASP A 79 -12.53 12.27 -21.59
C ASP A 79 -11.52 12.84 -22.58
N MET A 80 -10.29 13.13 -22.14
CA MET A 80 -9.18 13.56 -23.01
C MET A 80 -8.88 12.51 -24.09
N LYS A 81 -8.88 11.23 -23.72
CA LYS A 81 -8.66 10.13 -24.67
C LYS A 81 -9.79 10.04 -25.69
N ALA A 82 -11.05 10.17 -25.25
CA ALA A 82 -12.20 10.20 -26.13
C ALA A 82 -12.19 11.42 -27.07
N GLN A 83 -11.73 12.58 -26.61
CA GLN A 83 -11.53 13.77 -27.45
C GLN A 83 -10.45 13.55 -28.50
N LEU A 84 -9.31 12.96 -28.13
CA LEU A 84 -8.23 12.65 -29.07
C LEU A 84 -8.71 11.67 -30.16
N ASP A 85 -9.45 10.63 -29.77
CA ASP A 85 -10.01 9.65 -30.71
C ASP A 85 -11.05 10.27 -31.66
N ARG A 86 -11.77 11.32 -31.24
CA ARG A 86 -12.68 12.09 -32.11
C ARG A 86 -11.89 12.93 -33.10
N VAL A 87 -10.92 13.71 -32.62
CA VAL A 87 -10.07 14.57 -33.47
C VAL A 87 -9.30 13.73 -34.50
N GLN A 88 -8.79 12.56 -34.12
CA GLN A 88 -8.12 11.65 -35.05
C GLN A 88 -9.07 11.10 -36.12
N ARG A 89 -10.31 10.77 -35.76
CA ARG A 89 -11.34 10.34 -36.72
C ARG A 89 -11.73 11.45 -37.68
N ASP A 90 -11.91 12.67 -37.18
CA ASP A 90 -12.26 13.82 -38.01
C ASP A 90 -11.12 14.17 -38.97
N LYS A 91 -9.87 14.14 -38.50
CA LYS A 91 -8.68 14.29 -39.35
C LYS A 91 -8.63 13.21 -40.43
N ALA A 92 -8.83 11.95 -40.07
CA ALA A 92 -8.81 10.84 -41.03
C ALA A 92 -9.92 10.98 -42.08
N ALA A 93 -11.12 11.41 -41.68
CA ALA A 93 -12.23 11.67 -42.59
C ALA A 93 -11.94 12.84 -43.55
N ALA A 94 -11.35 13.93 -43.05
CA ALA A 94 -10.93 15.06 -43.86
C ALA A 94 -9.83 14.68 -44.87
N GLU A 95 -8.84 13.89 -44.44
CA GLU A 95 -7.79 13.37 -45.33
C GLU A 95 -8.37 12.44 -46.41
N GLN A 96 -9.34 11.61 -46.08
CA GLN A 96 -10.04 10.76 -47.06
C GLN A 96 -10.84 11.58 -48.06
N ALA A 97 -11.57 12.62 -47.62
CA ALA A 97 -12.30 13.51 -48.50
C ALA A 97 -11.37 14.29 -49.44
N ALA A 98 -10.23 14.78 -48.94
CA ALA A 98 -9.22 15.44 -49.76
C ALA A 98 -8.62 14.50 -50.81
N ARG A 99 -8.33 13.24 -50.44
CA ARG A 99 -7.84 12.21 -51.38
C ARG A 99 -8.89 11.86 -52.43
N ALA A 100 -10.17 11.79 -52.07
CA ALA A 100 -11.25 11.54 -53.02
C ALA A 100 -11.38 12.67 -54.04
N MET A 101 -11.36 13.93 -53.59
CA MET A 101 -11.37 15.09 -54.50
C MET A 101 -10.14 15.14 -55.41
N GLN A 102 -8.96 14.80 -54.89
CA GLN A 102 -7.74 14.71 -55.71
C GLN A 102 -7.88 13.65 -56.81
N ALA A 103 -8.40 12.46 -56.49
CA ALA A 103 -8.63 11.41 -57.47
C ALA A 103 -9.67 11.80 -58.53
N GLU A 104 -10.71 12.53 -58.14
CA GLU A 104 -11.73 13.04 -59.06
C GLU A 104 -11.14 14.09 -60.02
N LEU A 105 -10.36 15.05 -59.52
CA LEU A 105 -9.62 16.02 -60.33
C LEU A 105 -8.63 15.36 -61.29
N GLU A 106 -7.95 14.31 -60.87
CA GLU A 106 -7.00 13.56 -61.69
C GLU A 106 -7.73 12.77 -62.80
N SER A 107 -8.92 12.23 -62.50
CA SER A 107 -9.77 11.58 -63.49
C SER A 107 -10.30 12.57 -64.53
N VAL A 108 -10.75 13.76 -64.12
CA VAL A 108 -11.19 14.83 -65.03
C VAL A 108 -10.02 15.34 -65.88
N ARG A 109 -8.82 15.45 -65.29
CA ARG A 109 -7.60 15.81 -66.02
C ARG A 109 -7.19 14.75 -67.05
N SER A 110 -7.42 13.48 -66.76
CA SER A 110 -7.14 12.37 -67.70
C SER A 110 -8.17 12.25 -68.83
N GLN A 111 -9.40 12.74 -68.63
CA GLN A 111 -10.49 12.71 -69.61
C GLN A 111 -10.67 14.03 -70.39
N GLY A 112 -10.15 15.16 -69.87
CA GLY A 112 -10.20 16.47 -70.52
C GLY A 112 -9.12 16.67 -71.59
N GLY A 113 -9.48 16.48 -72.86
CA GLY A 113 -8.71 16.97 -74.01
C GLY A 113 -8.64 18.50 -74.08
N PRO A 114 -7.75 19.07 -74.92
CA PRO A 114 -7.30 20.46 -74.83
C PRO A 114 -8.44 21.47 -74.96
N VAL A 115 -8.68 22.25 -73.90
CA VAL A 115 -9.63 23.36 -73.91
C VAL A 115 -8.99 24.53 -74.67
N VAL A 116 -9.42 24.73 -75.92
CA VAL A 116 -9.05 25.88 -76.74
C VAL A 116 -9.96 27.07 -76.35
N GLY A 117 -9.41 28.03 -75.61
CA GLY A 117 -10.05 29.33 -75.35
C GLY A 117 -9.40 30.10 -74.19
N GLY A 118 -8.69 31.20 -74.50
CA GLY A 118 -7.81 31.94 -73.58
C GLY A 118 -8.46 32.57 -72.33
N ASP A 119 -9.79 32.67 -72.27
CA ASP A 119 -10.51 33.12 -71.05
C ASP A 119 -10.69 31.99 -70.02
N GLY A 120 -10.78 30.73 -70.48
CA GLY A 120 -10.93 29.56 -69.60
C GLY A 120 -9.64 29.21 -68.86
N GLU A 121 -8.48 29.39 -69.47
CA GLU A 121 -7.17 29.22 -68.81
C GLU A 121 -6.97 30.23 -67.67
N GLN A 122 -7.35 31.49 -67.87
CA GLN A 122 -7.24 32.52 -66.83
C GLN A 122 -8.21 32.28 -65.67
N GLN A 123 -9.43 31.80 -65.96
CA GLN A 123 -10.39 31.38 -64.93
C GLN A 123 -9.90 30.14 -64.19
N ALA A 124 -9.38 29.13 -64.87
CA ALA A 124 -8.83 27.92 -64.25
C ALA A 124 -7.62 28.23 -63.35
N LEU A 125 -6.71 29.10 -63.78
CA LEU A 125 -5.58 29.58 -62.97
C LEU A 125 -6.04 30.34 -61.72
N ARG A 126 -7.10 31.17 -61.83
CA ARG A 126 -7.64 31.92 -60.70
C ARG A 126 -8.33 30.99 -59.69
N VAL A 127 -9.05 29.97 -60.16
CA VAL A 127 -9.66 28.95 -59.30
C VAL A 127 -8.60 28.08 -58.63
N LEU A 128 -7.53 27.69 -59.34
CA LEU A 128 -6.41 26.95 -58.77
C LEU A 128 -5.66 27.76 -57.71
N MET A 129 -5.40 29.05 -57.94
CA MET A 129 -4.78 29.90 -56.93
C MET A 129 -5.68 30.09 -55.70
N MET A 130 -7.00 30.21 -55.89
CA MET A 130 -7.95 30.31 -54.78
C MET A 130 -8.00 28.99 -54.00
N ALA A 131 -8.05 27.85 -54.67
CA ALA A 131 -8.02 26.53 -54.05
C ALA A 131 -6.68 26.27 -53.30
N GLN A 132 -5.54 26.61 -53.90
CA GLN A 132 -4.23 26.51 -53.28
C GLN A 132 -4.17 27.37 -52.01
N ARG A 133 -4.61 28.62 -52.11
CA ARG A 133 -4.65 29.54 -50.96
C ARG A 133 -5.56 29.02 -49.85
N THR A 134 -6.75 28.53 -50.19
CA THR A 134 -7.69 27.94 -49.21
C THR A 134 -7.10 26.68 -48.56
N ALA A 135 -6.38 25.84 -49.32
CA ALA A 135 -5.69 24.69 -48.76
C ALA A 135 -4.56 25.12 -47.80
N ASP A 136 -3.76 26.12 -48.18
CA ASP A 136 -2.69 26.66 -47.34
C ASP A 136 -3.24 27.31 -46.06
N ASP A 137 -4.36 28.05 -46.16
CA ASP A 137 -5.06 28.65 -45.02
C ASP A 137 -5.60 27.55 -44.07
N HIS A 138 -6.23 26.50 -44.59
CA HIS A 138 -6.69 25.38 -43.76
C HIS A 138 -5.55 24.61 -43.08
N VAL A 139 -4.42 24.42 -43.78
CA VAL A 139 -3.23 23.78 -43.18
C VAL A 139 -2.64 24.68 -42.08
N ALA A 140 -2.63 26.00 -42.28
CA ALA A 140 -2.16 26.93 -41.28
C ALA A 140 -3.06 26.96 -40.04
N ASP A 141 -4.38 26.97 -40.22
CA ASP A 141 -5.35 26.93 -39.12
C ASP A 141 -5.28 25.61 -38.35
N ALA A 142 -5.24 24.48 -39.04
CA ALA A 142 -5.08 23.16 -38.41
C ALA A 142 -3.78 23.05 -37.60
N ARG A 143 -2.68 23.63 -38.09
CA ARG A 143 -1.41 23.68 -37.35
C ARG A 143 -1.53 24.52 -36.08
N ARG A 144 -2.15 25.69 -36.15
CA ARG A 144 -2.36 26.57 -34.97
C ARG A 144 -3.23 25.90 -33.92
N GLU A 145 -4.29 25.23 -34.33
CA GLU A 145 -5.17 24.48 -33.40
C GLU A 145 -4.43 23.30 -32.75
N ALA A 146 -3.64 22.55 -33.53
CA ALA A 146 -2.82 21.46 -33.01
C ALA A 146 -1.77 21.96 -32.00
N ASP A 147 -1.07 23.05 -32.31
CA ASP A 147 -0.06 23.64 -31.42
C ASP A 147 -0.70 24.13 -30.10
N LYS A 148 -1.89 24.74 -30.18
CA LYS A 148 -2.65 25.15 -29.00
C LYS A 148 -3.05 23.95 -28.15
N LEU A 149 -3.62 22.91 -28.76
CA LEU A 149 -4.04 21.70 -28.05
C LEU A 149 -2.85 20.99 -27.40
N LEU A 150 -1.70 20.93 -28.07
CA LEU A 150 -0.46 20.38 -27.50
C LEU A 150 0.04 21.21 -26.31
N SER A 151 -0.04 22.53 -26.38
CA SER A 151 0.32 23.43 -25.28
C SER A 151 -0.60 23.26 -24.06
N ASP A 152 -1.91 23.17 -24.29
CA ASP A 152 -2.91 22.97 -23.25
C ASP A 152 -2.74 21.58 -22.59
N ALA A 153 -2.55 20.54 -23.40
CA ALA A 153 -2.31 19.19 -22.91
C ALA A 153 -1.01 19.08 -22.10
N ARG A 154 0.07 19.75 -22.54
CA ARG A 154 1.33 19.82 -21.78
C ARG A 154 1.15 20.54 -20.45
N SER A 155 0.48 21.69 -20.45
CA SER A 155 0.22 22.46 -19.23
C SER A 155 -0.61 21.65 -18.23
N LYS A 156 -1.63 20.93 -18.71
CA LYS A 156 -2.44 20.06 -17.85
C LYS A 156 -1.64 18.87 -17.32
N ALA A 157 -0.81 18.24 -18.15
CA ALA A 157 0.06 17.15 -17.71
C ALA A 157 1.07 17.60 -16.64
N GLU A 158 1.62 18.80 -16.78
CA GLU A 158 2.52 19.41 -15.78
C GLU A 158 1.78 19.72 -14.47
N GLU A 159 0.56 20.25 -14.53
CA GLU A 159 -0.29 20.49 -13.36
C GLU A 159 -0.57 19.19 -12.60
N VAL A 160 -1.03 18.14 -13.31
CA VAL A 160 -1.30 16.83 -12.73
C VAL A 160 -0.04 16.23 -12.09
N THR A 161 1.11 16.35 -12.77
CA THR A 161 2.38 15.86 -12.24
C THR A 161 2.79 16.61 -10.98
N ARG A 162 2.59 17.94 -10.95
CA ARG A 162 2.89 18.78 -9.79
C ARG A 162 1.99 18.45 -8.61
N GLU A 163 0.70 18.27 -8.84
CA GLU A 163 -0.25 17.86 -7.80
C GLU A 163 0.06 16.47 -7.25
N ALA A 164 0.34 15.50 -8.12
CA ALA A 164 0.69 14.15 -7.70
C ALA A 164 1.97 14.13 -6.85
N ARG A 165 3.00 14.90 -7.25
CA ARG A 165 4.24 15.06 -6.46
C ARG A 165 3.97 15.72 -5.11
N ALA A 166 3.19 16.80 -5.08
CA ALA A 166 2.84 17.47 -3.83
C ALA A 166 2.06 16.56 -2.87
N LYS A 167 1.12 15.76 -3.39
CA LYS A 167 0.39 14.74 -2.61
C LYS A 167 1.32 13.66 -2.09
N ALA A 168 2.24 13.15 -2.90
CA ALA A 168 3.25 12.17 -2.48
C ALA A 168 4.14 12.72 -1.36
N ASP A 169 4.68 13.94 -1.52
CA ASP A 169 5.53 14.59 -0.51
C ASP A 169 4.77 14.88 0.80
N ALA A 170 3.48 15.19 0.72
CA ALA A 170 2.63 15.35 1.90
C ALA A 170 2.41 14.02 2.63
N LEU A 171 2.13 12.95 1.88
CA LEU A 171 1.95 11.60 2.44
C LEU A 171 3.24 11.08 3.09
N GLU A 172 4.40 11.31 2.45
CA GLU A 172 5.69 10.94 3.04
C GLU A 172 5.96 11.66 4.36
N ARG A 173 5.63 12.96 4.44
CA ARG A 173 5.79 13.74 5.67
C ARG A 173 4.87 13.26 6.78
N ASP A 174 3.60 13.02 6.49
CA ASP A 174 2.64 12.47 7.45
C ASP A 174 3.07 11.07 7.93
N ALA A 175 3.47 10.18 7.01
CA ALA A 175 3.97 8.86 7.37
C ALA A 175 5.22 8.91 8.27
N ARG A 176 6.19 9.80 7.94
CA ARG A 176 7.38 10.01 8.78
C ARG A 176 7.04 10.56 10.15
N GLN A 177 6.12 11.52 10.23
CA GLN A 177 5.68 12.11 11.50
C GLN A 177 5.02 11.06 12.39
N ARG A 178 4.04 10.31 11.86
CA ARG A 178 3.36 9.24 12.60
C ARG A 178 4.35 8.17 13.06
N HIS A 179 5.32 7.84 12.23
CA HIS A 179 6.37 6.90 12.61
C HIS A 179 7.21 7.43 13.77
N GLN A 180 7.64 8.69 13.72
CA GLN A 180 8.39 9.32 14.82
C GLN A 180 7.58 9.38 16.12
N GLU A 181 6.30 9.74 16.05
CA GLU A 181 5.41 9.78 17.20
C GLU A 181 5.21 8.38 17.81
N ALA A 182 4.98 7.36 16.97
CA ALA A 182 4.84 5.98 17.40
C ALA A 182 6.12 5.45 18.05
N MET A 183 7.28 5.69 17.42
CA MET A 183 8.58 5.29 17.94
C MET A 183 8.91 6.00 19.26
N GLY A 184 8.70 7.33 19.33
CA GLY A 184 8.88 8.08 20.56
C GLY A 184 7.96 7.60 21.69
N GLY A 185 6.72 7.25 21.37
CA GLY A 185 5.79 6.64 22.33
C GLY A 185 6.24 5.26 22.81
N LEU A 186 6.81 4.43 21.94
CA LEU A 186 7.37 3.13 22.31
C LEU A 186 8.62 3.28 23.19
N ASP A 187 9.51 4.23 22.88
CA ASP A 187 10.70 4.50 23.68
C ASP A 187 10.35 5.05 25.08
N ALA A 188 9.34 5.92 25.16
CA ALA A 188 8.81 6.39 26.44
C ALA A 188 8.24 5.24 27.28
N LYS A 189 7.45 4.34 26.67
CA LYS A 189 6.93 3.14 27.34
C LYS A 189 8.05 2.20 27.78
N ARG A 190 9.05 1.96 26.92
CA ARG A 190 10.23 1.14 27.24
C ARG A 190 10.94 1.69 28.47
N THR A 191 11.19 2.99 28.50
CA THR A 191 11.89 3.67 29.60
C THR A 191 11.08 3.61 30.90
N ALA A 192 9.76 3.83 30.83
CA ALA A 192 8.88 3.72 31.99
C ALA A 192 8.85 2.29 32.56
N LEU A 193 8.75 1.28 31.70
CA LEU A 193 8.81 -0.13 32.11
C LEU A 193 10.17 -0.50 32.70
N GLN A 194 11.27 -0.01 32.14
CA GLN A 194 12.61 -0.20 32.68
C GLN A 194 12.72 0.38 34.10
N LYS A 195 12.24 1.61 34.31
CA LYS A 195 12.20 2.22 35.63
C LYS A 195 11.36 1.41 36.62
N HIS A 196 10.19 0.94 36.19
CA HIS A 196 9.32 0.14 37.05
C HIS A 196 9.95 -1.21 37.45
N ILE A 197 10.69 -1.83 36.54
CA ILE A 197 11.47 -3.05 36.84
C ILE A 197 12.53 -2.76 37.91
N GLU A 198 13.22 -1.62 37.85
CA GLU A 198 14.20 -1.22 38.85
C GLU A 198 13.56 -0.95 40.22
N GLU A 199 12.43 -0.23 40.24
CA GLU A 199 11.63 0.01 41.44
C GLU A 199 11.17 -1.30 42.10
N LEU A 200 10.66 -2.25 41.31
CA LEU A 200 10.24 -3.56 41.80
C LEU A 200 11.42 -4.37 42.36
N LYS A 201 12.58 -4.34 41.72
CA LYS A 201 13.79 -5.00 42.21
C LYS A 201 14.29 -4.40 43.53
N GLN A 202 14.23 -3.07 43.65
CA GLN A 202 14.56 -2.40 44.91
C GLN A 202 13.56 -2.77 46.00
N PHE A 203 12.26 -2.74 45.69
CA PHE A 203 11.20 -3.15 46.61
C PHE A 203 11.38 -4.58 47.09
N GLU A 204 11.68 -5.53 46.19
CA GLU A 204 11.95 -6.93 46.54
C GLU A 204 13.13 -7.04 47.51
N ARG A 205 14.24 -6.35 47.23
CA ARG A 205 15.44 -6.37 48.08
C ARG A 205 15.16 -5.82 49.48
N GLU A 206 14.46 -4.69 49.55
CA GLU A 206 14.06 -4.08 50.81
C GLU A 206 13.08 -4.98 51.58
N TYR A 207 12.07 -5.52 50.91
CA TYR A 207 11.09 -6.43 51.49
C TYR A 207 11.75 -7.67 52.08
N ARG A 208 12.66 -8.30 51.32
CA ARG A 208 13.42 -9.48 51.78
C ARG A 208 14.30 -9.16 52.99
N THR A 209 14.92 -7.98 53.01
CA THR A 209 15.74 -7.53 54.14
C THR A 209 14.88 -7.30 55.38
N ARG A 210 13.75 -6.61 55.25
CA ARG A 210 12.80 -6.36 56.34
C ARG A 210 12.19 -7.66 56.87
N LEU A 211 11.82 -8.58 55.99
CA LEU A 211 11.29 -9.88 56.36
C LEU A 211 12.33 -10.71 57.13
N LYS A 212 13.58 -10.74 56.66
CA LYS A 212 14.67 -11.41 57.37
C LYS A 212 14.89 -10.83 58.76
N ALA A 213 14.96 -9.50 58.89
CA ALA A 213 15.12 -8.83 60.18
C ALA A 213 13.94 -9.11 61.14
N TYR A 214 12.71 -9.15 60.62
CA TYR A 214 11.52 -9.48 61.39
C TYR A 214 11.57 -10.92 61.93
N LEU A 215 11.89 -11.89 61.07
CA LEU A 215 12.01 -13.30 61.47
C LEU A 215 13.16 -13.52 62.47
N GLU A 216 14.31 -12.87 62.27
CA GLU A 216 15.42 -12.93 63.24
C GLU A 216 15.06 -12.30 64.59
N SER A 217 14.25 -11.22 64.59
CA SER A 217 13.73 -10.64 65.83
C SER A 217 12.78 -11.61 66.54
N GLN A 218 11.85 -12.23 65.81
CA GLN A 218 10.92 -13.21 66.38
C GLN A 218 11.64 -14.44 66.95
N LEU A 219 12.69 -14.92 66.28
CA LEU A 219 13.51 -16.02 66.78
C LEU A 219 14.26 -15.63 68.06
N ARG A 220 14.88 -14.44 68.10
CA ARG A 220 15.55 -13.94 69.32
C ARG A 220 14.58 -13.79 70.50
N ASP A 221 13.37 -13.30 70.26
CA ASP A 221 12.36 -13.18 71.32
C ASP A 221 11.92 -14.55 71.86
N LEU A 222 11.83 -15.56 70.99
CA LEU A 222 11.52 -16.95 71.39
C LEU A 222 12.68 -17.59 72.16
N ASP A 223 13.91 -17.43 71.70
CA ASP A 223 15.12 -17.90 72.39
C ASP A 223 15.25 -17.23 73.77
N GLY A 224 15.00 -15.92 73.86
CA GLY A 224 15.03 -15.18 75.12
C GLY A 224 13.94 -15.64 76.09
N ARG A 225 12.73 -15.96 75.61
CA ARG A 225 11.67 -16.57 76.44
C ARG A 225 12.05 -17.97 76.89
N GLY A 226 12.64 -18.79 76.01
CA GLY A 226 13.15 -20.12 76.34
C GLY A 226 14.22 -20.06 77.44
N GLN A 227 15.20 -19.18 77.30
CA GLN A 227 16.25 -18.97 78.30
C GLN A 227 15.70 -18.44 79.63
N GLY A 228 14.67 -17.57 79.59
CA GLY A 228 13.97 -17.12 80.79
C GLY A 228 13.31 -18.27 81.55
N LEU A 229 12.61 -19.15 80.83
CA LEU A 229 11.98 -20.34 81.38
C LEU A 229 13.02 -21.36 81.90
N GLU A 230 14.13 -21.55 81.19
CA GLU A 230 15.24 -22.40 81.64
C GLU A 230 15.93 -21.85 82.89
N ALA A 231 16.14 -20.53 82.98
CA ALA A 231 16.69 -19.89 84.17
C ALA A 231 15.73 -19.98 85.36
N GLU A 232 14.42 -19.87 85.14
CA GLU A 232 13.40 -20.11 86.17
C GLU A 232 13.37 -21.57 86.62
N MET A 233 13.45 -22.54 85.70
CA MET A 233 13.58 -23.96 86.05
C MET A 233 14.85 -24.25 86.84
N ASN A 234 16.01 -23.73 86.41
CA ASN A 234 17.28 -23.92 87.12
C ASN A 234 17.28 -23.25 88.51
N ARG A 235 16.63 -22.09 88.67
CA ARG A 235 16.42 -21.48 90.00
C ARG A 235 15.46 -22.31 90.85
N ALA A 236 14.38 -22.85 90.28
CA ALA A 236 13.44 -23.71 90.98
C ALA A 236 14.08 -25.02 91.43
N ASP A 237 14.94 -25.64 90.60
CA ASP A 237 15.66 -26.86 90.96
C ASP A 237 16.82 -26.60 91.92
N GLY A 238 17.55 -25.48 91.80
CA GLY A 238 18.53 -25.05 92.82
C GLY A 238 17.89 -24.80 94.19
N ASN A 239 16.68 -24.23 94.22
CA ASN A 239 15.91 -24.03 95.44
C ASN A 239 15.28 -25.34 95.98
N ARG A 240 15.01 -26.33 95.13
CA ARG A 240 14.60 -27.69 95.53
C ARG A 240 15.74 -28.51 96.14
N VAL A 241 16.96 -28.40 95.62
CA VAL A 241 18.13 -29.07 96.19
C VAL A 241 18.48 -28.50 97.58
N GLN A 242 18.17 -27.23 97.84
CA GLN A 242 18.30 -26.61 99.17
C GLN A 242 17.11 -26.89 100.11
N SER A 243 15.99 -27.39 99.58
CA SER A 243 14.75 -27.72 100.33
C SER A 243 14.48 -29.23 100.40
N GLY A 244 15.50 -30.05 100.15
CA GLY A 244 15.46 -31.51 100.28
C GLY A 244 15.43 -32.02 101.72
N SER A 245 14.49 -31.56 102.55
CA SER A 245 14.04 -32.27 103.75
C SER A 245 12.59 -31.87 104.10
N GLY A 246 11.61 -32.45 103.42
CA GLY A 246 10.23 -32.42 103.92
C GLY A 246 9.13 -32.59 102.90
N GLY A 247 8.63 -33.83 102.77
CA GLY A 247 7.19 -34.10 102.78
C GLY A 247 6.42 -34.00 101.46
N LEU A 248 5.97 -35.19 101.00
CA LEU A 248 4.90 -35.36 100.02
C LEU A 248 3.59 -34.70 100.48
N ALA A 249 2.84 -34.10 99.54
CA ALA A 249 1.39 -34.15 99.55
C ALA A 249 0.79 -33.97 98.15
N THR A 250 -0.26 -34.76 97.91
CA THR A 250 -1.00 -35.00 96.67
C THR A 250 -2.25 -34.11 96.56
N ALA A 251 -2.58 -33.63 95.35
CA ALA A 251 -3.92 -33.32 94.79
C ALA A 251 -3.71 -32.34 93.61
N GLY A 252 -4.34 -32.38 92.44
CA GLY A 252 -5.65 -32.90 92.02
C GLY A 252 -6.46 -31.75 91.38
N LEU A 253 -7.12 -32.03 90.24
CA LEU A 253 -7.98 -31.17 89.37
C LEU A 253 -7.25 -30.23 88.39
N ALA A 254 -7.40 -30.28 87.05
CA ALA A 254 -8.57 -30.38 86.14
C ALA A 254 -9.25 -29.02 85.82
N GLY A 255 -9.33 -28.70 84.51
CA GLY A 255 -10.04 -27.57 83.89
C GLY A 255 -9.16 -26.88 82.83
N SER A 256 -9.20 -27.14 81.51
CA SER A 256 -10.27 -27.15 80.50
C SER A 256 -10.95 -25.79 80.25
N TYR A 257 -10.40 -24.99 79.32
CA TYR A 257 -11.10 -24.17 78.28
C TYR A 257 -10.00 -23.42 77.48
N GLY A 258 -10.01 -23.22 76.16
CA GLY A 258 -11.08 -23.22 75.16
C GLY A 258 -11.29 -21.80 74.60
N GLY A 259 -10.90 -21.56 73.34
CA GLY A 259 -11.29 -20.40 72.52
C GLY A 259 -10.10 -19.49 72.13
N GLY A 260 -9.74 -19.24 70.86
CA GLY A 260 -10.50 -19.30 69.61
C GLY A 260 -10.99 -17.92 69.20
N ARG A 261 -10.28 -17.23 68.29
CA ARG A 261 -10.76 -16.18 67.36
C ARG A 261 -9.60 -15.82 66.42
N SER A 262 -9.59 -16.33 65.18
CA SER A 262 -10.36 -15.89 64.00
C SER A 262 -9.89 -14.55 63.45
N GLY A 263 -9.26 -14.63 62.27
CA GLY A 263 -8.94 -13.50 61.42
C GLY A 263 -10.11 -13.06 60.54
N ALA A 264 -9.94 -11.87 59.99
CA ALA A 264 -10.63 -11.25 58.85
C ALA A 264 -9.55 -10.31 58.26
N LEU A 265 -9.03 -10.40 57.03
CA LEU A 265 -9.66 -10.41 55.70
C LEU A 265 -10.82 -9.41 55.60
N GLU A 266 -10.60 -8.24 54.98
CA GLU A 266 -11.38 -7.82 53.80
C GLU A 266 -10.78 -6.59 53.08
N SER A 267 -10.74 -6.73 51.75
CA SER A 267 -10.69 -5.84 50.56
C SER A 267 -10.45 -4.32 50.70
N GLY A 268 -9.77 -3.64 49.76
CA GLY A 268 -9.54 -3.98 48.35
C GLY A 268 -10.63 -3.45 47.43
N ARG A 269 -10.66 -2.12 47.22
CA ARG A 269 -11.10 -1.47 45.98
C ARG A 269 -10.32 -0.17 45.80
#